data_AF-A0A7W8ZM13-F1
#
_entry.id   AF-A0A7W8ZM13-F1
#
_cell.length_a   1.000
_cell.length_b   1.000
_cell.length_c   1.000
_cell.angle_alpha   90.00
_cell.angle_beta   90.00
_cell.angle_gamma   90.00
#
_symmetry.space_group_name_H-M   'P 1'
#
loop_
_entity.id
_entity.type
_entity.pdbx_description
1 polymer ?
#
loop_
_entity_poly.entity_id
_entity_poly.type
_entity_poly.pdbx_seq_one_letter_code
_entity_poly.pdbx_strand_id
1 'polypeptide(L)'
;MLEINKKEDIIIPFDQIGDDDWKIRTSQIIEAIADNWDDELTAPVAADEISELENKLGTTLPESLSIFYQTFGLANIGEELQAFEDIGWLKDTDATDPEHGVDFTAEEQAVLPYLITFSDYLGNGNMFCFHSETKEIYYFDHDEAPYIYKMFSTVDDYIKDCLIFGQSDLFGENATQEEADQWTEEIVGEMIGKHKIRKWRYFDGWE
;
A
#
# COMPACT_ATOMS: atom_id res chain seq x y z
N MET A 1 -10.60 6.15 21.55
CA MET A 1 -9.78 6.34 20.36
C MET A 1 -8.50 5.57 20.59
N LEU A 2 -7.98 4.88 19.58
CA LEU A 2 -6.65 4.29 19.66
C LEU A 2 -5.63 5.44 19.80
N GLU A 3 -4.74 5.35 20.78
CA GLU A 3 -3.71 6.36 21.03
C GLU A 3 -2.38 5.66 21.28
N ILE A 4 -1.35 6.05 20.53
CA ILE A 4 0.00 5.47 20.60
C ILE A 4 0.83 6.29 21.59
N ASN A 5 1.04 5.76 22.79
CA ASN A 5 1.84 6.41 23.83
C ASN A 5 3.23 5.76 23.99
N LYS A 6 3.42 4.57 23.41
CA LYS A 6 4.66 3.79 23.40
C LYS A 6 4.61 2.77 22.26
N LYS A 7 5.77 2.23 21.89
CA LYS A 7 5.92 1.24 20.81
C LYS A 7 4.98 0.03 20.93
N GLU A 8 4.75 -0.47 22.15
CA GLU A 8 3.90 -1.65 22.36
C GLU A 8 2.40 -1.39 22.15
N ASP A 9 1.99 -0.13 22.00
CA ASP A 9 0.60 0.21 21.69
C ASP A 9 0.30 0.01 20.18
N ILE A 10 1.32 -0.08 19.33
CA ILE A 10 1.16 -0.33 17.88
C ILE A 10 0.55 -1.72 17.67
N ILE A 11 -0.57 -1.75 16.96
CA ILE A 11 -1.30 -2.97 16.63
C ILE A 11 -0.69 -3.56 15.35
N ILE A 12 -0.27 -4.82 15.42
CA ILE A 12 0.00 -5.63 14.23
C ILE A 12 -1.34 -6.21 13.76
N PRO A 13 -1.86 -5.81 12.59
CA PRO A 13 -3.26 -6.04 12.23
C PRO A 13 -3.54 -7.53 11.96
N PHE A 14 -2.61 -8.23 11.30
CA PHE A 14 -2.75 -9.63 10.93
C PHE A 14 -1.41 -10.22 10.47
N ASP A 15 -1.34 -11.55 10.38
CA ASP A 15 -0.28 -12.22 9.63
C ASP A 15 -0.71 -12.39 8.17
N GLN A 16 -1.94 -12.82 7.93
CA GLN A 16 -2.60 -12.89 6.63
C GLN A 16 -4.04 -12.35 6.71
N ILE A 17 -4.50 -11.69 5.66
CA ILE A 17 -5.88 -11.26 5.52
C ILE A 17 -6.78 -12.50 5.45
N GLY A 18 -7.78 -12.54 6.33
CA GLY A 18 -8.64 -13.71 6.51
C GLY A 18 -8.38 -14.47 7.81
N ASP A 19 -7.27 -14.21 8.51
CA ASP A 19 -6.93 -14.84 9.78
C ASP A 19 -7.92 -14.51 10.91
N ASP A 20 -7.91 -15.31 11.98
CA ASP A 20 -8.70 -14.98 13.16
C ASP A 20 -8.37 -13.57 13.68
N ASP A 21 -9.41 -12.81 14.06
CA ASP A 21 -9.33 -11.43 14.55
C ASP A 21 -8.80 -10.35 13.58
N TRP A 22 -8.41 -10.67 12.34
CA TRP A 22 -7.89 -9.67 11.39
C TRP A 22 -8.85 -8.48 11.23
N LYS A 23 -10.15 -8.77 11.05
CA LYS A 23 -11.19 -7.74 10.92
C LYS A 23 -11.25 -6.83 12.14
N ILE A 24 -11.12 -7.40 13.34
CA ILE A 24 -11.25 -6.64 14.59
C ILE A 24 -10.09 -5.66 14.71
N ARG A 25 -8.85 -6.14 14.51
CA ARG A 25 -7.65 -5.30 14.63
C ARG A 25 -7.55 -4.28 13.51
N THR A 26 -7.84 -4.67 12.28
CA THR A 26 -7.86 -3.76 11.13
C THR A 26 -8.95 -2.69 11.27
N SER A 27 -10.16 -3.04 11.71
CA SER A 27 -11.21 -2.06 12.02
C SER A 27 -10.73 -1.03 13.04
N GLN A 28 -10.10 -1.46 14.14
CA GLN A 28 -9.61 -0.55 15.18
C GLN A 28 -8.62 0.50 14.64
N ILE A 29 -7.76 0.11 13.69
CA ILE A 29 -6.79 1.01 13.08
C ILE A 29 -7.49 1.95 12.10
N ILE A 30 -8.27 1.42 11.16
CA ILE A 30 -8.96 2.21 10.12
C ILE A 30 -9.94 3.21 10.74
N GLU A 31 -10.73 2.79 11.74
CA GLU A 31 -11.65 3.67 12.46
C GLU A 31 -10.91 4.79 13.18
N ALA A 32 -9.77 4.49 13.81
CA ALA A 32 -8.97 5.51 14.48
C ALA A 32 -8.32 6.50 13.50
N ILE A 33 -7.83 6.03 12.35
CA ILE A 33 -7.30 6.90 11.29
C ILE A 33 -8.41 7.81 10.77
N ALA A 34 -9.58 7.26 10.44
CA ALA A 34 -10.71 8.03 9.95
C ALA A 34 -11.18 9.08 10.97
N ASP A 35 -11.32 8.71 12.25
CA ASP A 35 -11.67 9.63 13.32
C ASP A 35 -10.63 10.75 13.50
N ASN A 36 -9.32 10.45 13.35
CA ASN A 36 -8.24 11.43 13.51
C ASN A 36 -8.24 12.49 12.39
N TRP A 37 -8.60 12.08 11.17
CA TRP A 37 -8.62 12.94 9.99
C TRP A 37 -10.01 13.52 9.67
N ASP A 38 -11.04 13.22 10.48
CA ASP A 38 -12.45 13.59 10.25
C ASP A 38 -13.00 13.06 8.91
N ASP A 39 -12.56 11.85 8.54
CA ASP A 39 -12.93 11.16 7.30
C ASP A 39 -14.09 10.18 7.54
N GLU A 40 -14.90 9.95 6.50
CA GLU A 40 -15.93 8.91 6.52
C GLU A 40 -15.34 7.53 6.19
N LEU A 41 -15.80 6.50 6.92
CA LEU A 41 -15.48 5.12 6.57
C LEU A 41 -16.08 4.75 5.22
N THR A 42 -15.26 4.15 4.37
CA THR A 42 -15.73 3.69 3.06
C THR A 42 -16.58 2.42 3.17
N ALA A 43 -17.55 2.28 2.27
CA ALA A 43 -18.39 1.09 2.24
C ALA A 43 -17.65 -0.11 1.62
N PRO A 44 -17.92 -1.34 2.07
CA PRO A 44 -17.40 -2.53 1.41
C PRO A 44 -17.78 -2.59 -0.08
N VAL A 45 -16.83 -2.97 -0.92
CA VAL A 45 -17.03 -3.12 -2.36
C VAL A 45 -17.78 -4.42 -2.65
N ALA A 46 -18.72 -4.39 -3.61
CA ALA A 46 -19.48 -5.57 -3.98
C ALA A 46 -18.65 -6.53 -4.87
N ALA A 47 -18.94 -7.83 -4.77
CA ALA A 47 -18.17 -8.85 -5.50
C ALA A 47 -18.34 -8.76 -7.03
N ASP A 48 -19.46 -8.21 -7.50
CA ASP A 48 -19.70 -7.93 -8.92
C ASP A 48 -18.83 -6.78 -9.42
N GLU A 49 -18.64 -5.71 -8.64
CA GLU A 49 -17.71 -4.61 -8.98
C GLU A 49 -16.27 -5.12 -9.12
N ILE A 50 -15.83 -6.01 -8.22
CA ILE A 50 -14.51 -6.67 -8.34
C ILE A 50 -14.47 -7.52 -9.61
N SER A 51 -15.51 -8.30 -9.89
CA SER A 51 -15.58 -9.14 -11.09
C SER A 51 -15.55 -8.30 -12.37
N GLU A 52 -16.18 -7.13 -12.39
CA GLU A 52 -16.14 -6.18 -13.52
C GLU A 52 -14.72 -5.65 -13.74
N LEU A 53 -14.02 -5.26 -12.67
CA LEU A 53 -12.62 -4.84 -12.72
C LEU A 53 -11.72 -5.97 -13.24
N GLU A 54 -11.83 -7.18 -12.69
CA GLU A 54 -11.03 -8.33 -13.13
C GLU A 54 -11.28 -8.68 -14.60
N ASN A 55 -12.53 -8.56 -15.07
CA ASN A 55 -12.87 -8.72 -16.48
C ASN A 55 -12.24 -7.63 -17.36
N LYS A 56 -12.24 -6.36 -16.92
CA LYS A 56 -11.57 -5.23 -17.61
C LYS A 56 -10.06 -5.50 -17.72
N LEU A 57 -9.45 -5.99 -16.65
CA LEU A 57 -8.01 -6.26 -16.58
C LEU A 57 -7.61 -7.56 -17.30
N GLY A 58 -8.54 -8.50 -17.52
CA GLY A 58 -8.25 -9.82 -18.06
C GLY A 58 -7.45 -10.72 -17.12
N THR A 59 -7.45 -10.40 -15.82
CA THR A 59 -6.82 -11.17 -14.75
C THR A 59 -7.51 -10.88 -13.42
N THR A 60 -7.29 -11.72 -12.42
CA THR A 60 -7.83 -11.51 -11.07
C THR A 60 -7.02 -10.47 -10.28
N LEU A 61 -7.61 -9.88 -9.25
CA LEU A 61 -6.84 -9.23 -8.19
C LEU A 61 -6.09 -10.30 -7.36
N PRO A 62 -5.09 -9.91 -6.56
CA PRO A 62 -4.63 -10.73 -5.45
C PRO A 62 -5.80 -11.05 -4.51
N GLU A 63 -5.95 -12.31 -4.08
CA GLU A 63 -7.11 -12.76 -3.29
C GLU A 63 -7.32 -11.93 -2.02
N SER A 64 -6.25 -11.67 -1.27
CA SER A 64 -6.29 -10.85 -0.06
C SER A 64 -6.71 -9.40 -0.32
N LEU A 65 -6.39 -8.83 -1.50
CA LEU A 65 -6.83 -7.49 -1.88
C LEU A 65 -8.35 -7.47 -2.12
N SER A 66 -8.87 -8.48 -2.82
CA SER A 66 -10.32 -8.65 -3.02
C SER A 66 -11.07 -8.81 -1.70
N ILE A 67 -10.52 -9.58 -0.75
CA ILE A 67 -11.10 -9.76 0.59
C ILE A 67 -11.08 -8.44 1.37
N PHE A 68 -9.99 -7.68 1.26
CA PHE A 68 -9.87 -6.36 1.88
C PHE A 68 -10.94 -5.40 1.36
N TYR A 69 -11.05 -5.21 0.04
CA TYR A 69 -12.07 -4.33 -0.56
C TYR A 69 -13.50 -4.74 -0.18
N GLN A 70 -13.80 -6.04 -0.16
CA GLN A 70 -15.12 -6.56 0.27
C GLN A 70 -15.39 -6.42 1.78
N THR A 71 -14.40 -6.04 2.58
CA THR A 71 -14.55 -5.88 4.02
C THR A 71 -14.48 -4.41 4.44
N PHE A 72 -13.55 -3.66 3.87
CA PHE A 72 -13.19 -2.30 4.30
C PHE A 72 -13.31 -1.24 3.21
N GLY A 73 -13.68 -1.62 1.99
CA GLY A 73 -13.74 -0.67 0.89
C GLY A 73 -12.38 -0.09 0.52
N LEU A 74 -12.39 1.14 0.01
CA LEU A 74 -11.21 1.97 -0.25
C LEU A 74 -10.77 2.71 1.03
N ALA A 75 -10.70 2.00 2.16
CA ALA A 75 -10.31 2.60 3.42
C ALA A 75 -8.91 3.23 3.34
N ASN A 76 -8.72 4.36 4.02
CA ASN A 76 -7.41 4.93 4.24
C ASN A 76 -6.60 3.98 5.13
N ILE A 77 -5.50 3.45 4.58
CA ILE A 77 -4.59 2.53 5.28
C ILE A 77 -3.28 3.20 5.70
N GLY A 78 -3.22 4.54 5.71
CA GLY A 78 -1.96 5.30 5.76
C GLY A 78 -1.39 5.61 4.36
N GLU A 79 -1.98 5.02 3.32
CA GLU A 79 -1.77 5.30 1.89
C GLU A 79 -3.11 5.19 1.14
N GLU A 80 -3.13 5.67 -0.11
CA GLU A 80 -4.34 5.72 -0.93
C GLU A 80 -4.42 4.51 -1.87
N LEU A 81 -5.34 3.59 -1.56
CA LEU A 81 -5.76 2.55 -2.50
C LEU A 81 -6.55 3.19 -3.66
N GLN A 82 -6.20 2.82 -4.89
CA GLN A 82 -6.83 3.40 -6.06
C GLN A 82 -8.30 2.98 -6.20
N ALA A 83 -9.13 3.91 -6.68
CA ALA A 83 -10.47 3.58 -7.13
C ALA A 83 -10.41 2.65 -8.37
N PHE A 84 -11.45 1.83 -8.55
CA PHE A 84 -11.45 0.79 -9.59
C PHE A 84 -11.42 1.36 -11.02
N GLU A 85 -11.87 2.59 -11.20
CA GLU A 85 -11.77 3.30 -12.48
C GLU A 85 -10.33 3.64 -12.84
N ASP A 86 -9.50 3.97 -11.85
CA ASP A 86 -8.09 4.35 -11.99
C ASP A 86 -7.15 3.15 -12.04
N ILE A 87 -7.57 2.00 -11.51
CA ILE A 87 -6.81 0.75 -11.62
C ILE A 87 -6.65 0.37 -13.11
N GLY A 88 -5.38 0.24 -13.51
CA GLY A 88 -4.99 -0.01 -14.90
C GLY A 88 -3.58 -0.58 -15.03
N TRP A 89 -3.15 -0.81 -16.25
CA TRP A 89 -1.81 -1.33 -16.52
C TRP A 89 -0.76 -0.21 -16.44
N LEU A 90 0.35 -0.44 -15.74
CA LEU A 90 1.42 0.55 -15.62
C LEU A 90 1.97 0.96 -16.99
N LYS A 91 2.07 0.01 -17.92
CA LYS A 91 2.51 0.25 -19.31
C LYS A 91 1.61 1.18 -20.13
N ASP A 92 0.38 1.40 -19.68
CA ASP A 92 -0.60 2.25 -20.36
C ASP A 92 -0.66 3.66 -19.73
N THR A 93 0.21 3.93 -18.75
CA THR A 93 0.37 5.24 -18.10
C THR A 93 1.51 6.06 -18.70
N ASP A 94 1.59 7.33 -18.30
CA ASP A 94 2.65 8.26 -18.71
C ASP A 94 4.05 7.84 -18.23
N ALA A 95 4.16 6.85 -17.33
CA ALA A 95 5.45 6.25 -16.93
C ALA A 95 6.27 5.72 -18.13
N THR A 96 5.60 5.39 -19.23
CA THR A 96 6.21 4.88 -20.47
C THR A 96 6.29 5.93 -21.59
N ASP A 97 5.90 7.18 -21.32
CA ASP A 97 5.89 8.22 -22.34
C ASP A 97 7.32 8.44 -22.90
N PRO A 98 7.51 8.49 -24.24
CA PRO A 98 8.85 8.64 -24.81
C PRO A 98 9.56 9.98 -24.48
N GLU A 99 8.81 11.02 -24.11
CA GLU A 99 9.33 12.36 -23.84
C GLU A 99 9.45 12.64 -22.33
N HIS A 100 8.56 12.06 -21.52
CA HIS A 100 8.43 12.35 -20.09
C HIS A 100 8.46 11.11 -19.17
N GLY A 101 8.48 9.90 -19.71
CA GLY A 101 8.57 8.65 -18.96
C GLY A 101 9.99 8.31 -18.52
N VAL A 102 10.13 7.19 -17.82
CA VAL A 102 11.42 6.71 -17.31
C VAL A 102 12.10 5.76 -18.30
N ASP A 103 13.43 5.73 -18.29
CA ASP A 103 14.22 4.80 -19.12
C ASP A 103 14.41 3.47 -18.39
N PHE A 104 13.45 2.56 -18.56
CA PHE A 104 13.48 1.24 -17.95
C PHE A 104 14.65 0.39 -18.49
N THR A 105 15.36 -0.28 -17.58
CA THR A 105 16.33 -1.32 -17.91
C THR A 105 15.65 -2.53 -18.58
N ALA A 106 16.43 -3.39 -19.23
CA ALA A 106 15.91 -4.58 -19.89
C ALA A 106 15.17 -5.54 -18.92
N GLU A 107 15.58 -5.59 -17.66
CA GLU A 107 14.93 -6.39 -16.63
C GLU A 107 13.56 -5.81 -16.27
N GLU A 108 13.48 -4.48 -16.11
CA GLU A 108 12.23 -3.78 -15.81
C GLU A 108 11.25 -3.82 -16.99
N GLN A 109 11.75 -3.67 -18.23
CA GLN A 109 10.95 -3.83 -19.45
C GLN A 109 10.36 -5.25 -19.58
N ALA A 110 11.01 -6.27 -19.03
CA ALA A 110 10.48 -7.63 -19.05
C ALA A 110 9.30 -7.81 -18.08
N VAL A 111 9.26 -7.04 -16.98
CA VAL A 111 8.23 -7.11 -15.94
C VAL A 111 7.07 -6.15 -16.22
N LEU A 112 7.36 -4.96 -16.73
CA LEU A 112 6.41 -3.88 -17.01
C LEU A 112 5.08 -4.33 -17.68
N PRO A 113 5.07 -5.23 -18.69
CA PRO A 113 3.82 -5.64 -19.35
C PRO A 113 2.82 -6.35 -18.44
N TYR A 114 3.28 -6.82 -17.28
CA TYR A 114 2.50 -7.59 -16.31
C TYR A 114 2.02 -6.76 -15.12
N LEU A 115 2.45 -5.51 -14.96
CA LEU A 115 2.16 -4.70 -13.78
C LEU A 115 0.83 -3.95 -13.90
N ILE A 116 0.00 -4.08 -12.88
CA ILE A 116 -1.29 -3.40 -12.73
C ILE A 116 -1.24 -2.56 -11.46
N THR A 117 -1.56 -1.28 -11.55
CA THR A 117 -1.54 -0.34 -10.43
C THR A 117 -2.71 -0.60 -9.48
N PHE A 118 -2.51 -0.41 -8.18
CA PHE A 118 -3.62 -0.51 -7.20
C PHE A 118 -3.49 0.44 -6.01
N SER A 119 -2.37 1.17 -5.91
CA SER A 119 -2.17 2.22 -4.91
C SER A 119 -1.43 3.39 -5.52
N ASP A 120 -1.77 4.59 -5.07
CA ASP A 120 -1.05 5.83 -5.36
C ASP A 120 -0.27 6.26 -4.11
N TYR A 121 0.98 6.67 -4.28
CA TYR A 121 1.80 7.19 -3.20
C TYR A 121 1.77 8.72 -3.22
N LEU A 122 0.87 9.29 -2.42
CA LEU A 122 0.79 10.73 -2.15
C LEU A 122 0.68 11.61 -3.42
N GLY A 123 0.21 11.05 -4.54
CA GLY A 123 0.04 11.76 -5.81
C GLY A 123 1.35 12.28 -6.42
N ASN A 124 2.50 11.75 -5.98
CA ASN A 124 3.79 12.15 -6.54
C ASN A 124 4.12 11.40 -7.84
N GLY A 125 3.39 10.32 -8.17
CA GLY A 125 3.65 9.48 -9.35
C GLY A 125 4.28 8.13 -9.02
N ASN A 126 4.67 7.89 -7.77
CA ASN A 126 5.06 6.57 -7.28
C ASN A 126 3.80 5.73 -7.01
N MET A 127 3.86 4.44 -7.33
CA MET A 127 2.68 3.59 -7.31
C MET A 127 3.04 2.18 -6.86
N PHE A 128 2.14 1.53 -6.13
CA PHE A 128 2.22 0.08 -5.97
C PHE A 128 1.44 -0.63 -7.07
N CYS A 129 2.06 -1.66 -7.61
CA CYS A 129 1.53 -2.52 -8.65
C CYS A 129 1.53 -3.97 -8.19
N PHE A 130 0.54 -4.76 -8.61
CA PHE A 130 0.63 -6.21 -8.52
C PHE A 130 0.95 -6.80 -9.89
N HIS A 131 1.68 -7.91 -9.88
CA HIS A 131 1.97 -8.67 -11.08
C HIS A 131 0.74 -9.51 -11.48
N SER A 132 0.24 -9.30 -12.70
CA SER A 132 -0.97 -9.93 -13.24
C SER A 132 -0.96 -11.46 -13.19
N GLU A 133 0.21 -12.11 -13.30
CA GLU A 133 0.34 -13.57 -13.17
C GLU A 133 0.67 -14.04 -11.74
N THR A 134 1.80 -13.59 -11.16
CA THR A 134 2.31 -14.10 -9.87
C THR A 134 1.64 -13.49 -8.64
N LYS A 135 0.94 -12.35 -8.80
CA LYS A 135 0.33 -11.55 -7.74
C LYS A 135 1.31 -10.95 -6.73
N GLU A 136 2.61 -10.99 -7.05
CA GLU A 136 3.65 -10.33 -6.26
C GLU A 136 3.56 -8.80 -6.41
N ILE A 137 4.04 -8.07 -5.41
CA ILE A 137 3.88 -6.62 -5.33
C ILE A 137 5.17 -5.91 -5.71
N TYR A 138 5.04 -4.96 -6.62
CA TYR A 138 6.10 -4.14 -7.14
C TYR A 138 5.82 -2.68 -6.78
N TYR A 139 6.88 -1.94 -6.50
CA TYR A 139 6.87 -0.51 -6.34
C TYR A 139 7.40 0.10 -7.63
N PHE A 140 6.58 0.95 -8.26
CA PHE A 140 7.01 1.85 -9.31
C PHE A 140 7.47 3.15 -8.65
N ASP A 141 8.75 3.44 -8.81
CA ASP A 141 9.39 4.68 -8.37
C ASP A 141 9.65 5.50 -9.63
N HIS A 142 9.02 6.67 -9.76
CA HIS A 142 9.23 7.56 -10.90
C HIS A 142 10.46 8.45 -10.71
N ASP A 143 11.00 8.53 -9.49
CA ASP A 143 12.07 9.44 -9.12
C ASP A 143 13.46 8.78 -9.19
N GLU A 144 13.59 7.55 -8.68
CA GLU A 144 14.89 6.88 -8.50
C GLU A 144 14.95 5.46 -9.06
N ALA A 145 16.04 5.14 -9.77
CA ALA A 145 16.32 3.78 -10.21
C ALA A 145 16.71 2.85 -9.03
N PRO A 146 16.36 1.55 -9.04
CA PRO A 146 15.49 0.90 -10.02
C PRO A 146 14.06 1.44 -9.93
N TYR A 147 13.49 1.74 -11.09
CA TYR A 147 12.16 2.32 -11.22
C TYR A 147 11.07 1.27 -11.02
N ILE A 148 11.36 -0.02 -11.28
CA ILE A 148 10.47 -1.13 -10.90
C ILE A 148 11.21 -2.01 -9.89
N TYR A 149 10.71 -2.03 -8.66
CA TYR A 149 11.31 -2.77 -7.57
C TYR A 149 10.33 -3.80 -7.00
N LYS A 150 10.69 -5.08 -6.98
CA LYS A 150 9.86 -6.10 -6.32
C LYS A 150 9.89 -5.88 -4.80
N MET A 151 8.82 -5.34 -4.25
CA MET A 151 8.75 -4.95 -2.85
C MET A 151 8.26 -6.10 -1.96
N PHE A 152 7.18 -6.79 -2.33
CA PHE A 152 6.59 -7.85 -1.50
C PHE A 152 6.21 -9.09 -2.29
N SER A 153 6.08 -10.21 -1.58
CA SER A 153 5.59 -11.45 -2.21
C SER A 153 4.07 -11.50 -2.25
N THR A 154 3.41 -10.77 -1.35
CA THR A 154 1.94 -10.75 -1.20
C THR A 154 1.45 -9.33 -0.93
N VAL A 155 0.19 -9.07 -1.23
CA VAL A 155 -0.47 -7.79 -0.87
C VAL A 155 -0.74 -7.69 0.63
N ASP A 156 -0.80 -8.82 1.35
CA ASP A 156 -0.94 -8.87 2.80
C ASP A 156 0.20 -8.09 3.47
N ASP A 157 1.45 -8.31 3.03
CA ASP A 157 2.62 -7.61 3.55
C ASP A 157 2.49 -6.09 3.32
N TYR A 158 2.08 -5.68 2.11
CA TYR A 158 1.88 -4.28 1.77
C TYR A 158 0.82 -3.61 2.67
N ILE A 159 -0.40 -4.15 2.73
CA ILE A 159 -1.50 -3.56 3.51
C ILE A 159 -1.15 -3.54 5.01
N LYS A 160 -0.52 -4.60 5.51
CA LYS A 160 -0.07 -4.69 6.91
C LYS A 160 0.90 -3.57 7.25
N ASP A 161 1.91 -3.36 6.42
CA ASP A 161 2.93 -2.35 6.66
C ASP A 161 2.34 -0.94 6.56
N CYS A 162 1.45 -0.68 5.59
CA CYS A 162 0.71 0.59 5.51
C CYS A 162 -0.08 0.85 6.79
N LEU A 163 -0.88 -0.13 7.25
CA LEU A 163 -1.66 0.01 8.48
C LEU A 163 -0.79 0.21 9.73
N ILE A 164 0.42 -0.34 9.76
CA ILE A 164 1.38 -0.08 10.82
C ILE A 164 1.89 1.36 10.73
N PHE A 165 2.30 1.82 9.54
CA PHE A 165 2.75 3.20 9.34
C PHE A 165 1.66 4.23 9.65
N GLY A 166 0.42 4.01 9.21
CA GLY A 166 -0.70 4.94 9.44
C GLY A 166 -1.03 5.14 10.93
N GLN A 167 -0.58 4.26 11.82
CA GLN A 167 -0.73 4.46 13.27
C GLN A 167 0.21 5.55 13.82
N SER A 168 1.21 6.03 13.07
CA SER A 168 2.11 7.08 13.57
C SER A 168 1.41 8.43 13.76
N ASP A 169 0.34 8.69 13.00
CA ASP A 169 -0.53 9.86 13.16
C ASP A 169 -1.42 9.80 14.41
N LEU A 170 -1.49 8.65 15.07
CA LEU A 170 -2.34 8.41 16.25
C LEU A 170 -1.58 8.61 17.57
N PHE A 171 -0.49 9.39 17.58
CA PHE A 171 0.32 9.62 18.76
C PHE A 171 -0.48 10.28 19.91
N GLY A 172 -0.36 9.73 21.11
CA GLY A 172 -1.05 10.21 22.31
C GLY A 172 -0.28 11.28 23.08
N GLU A 173 -0.84 11.76 24.19
CA GLU A 173 -0.24 12.85 24.98
C GLU A 173 1.17 12.55 25.53
N ASN A 174 1.54 11.27 25.64
CA ASN A 174 2.85 10.84 26.17
C ASN A 174 3.88 10.50 25.09
N ALA A 175 3.56 10.73 23.81
CA ALA A 175 4.47 10.50 22.69
C ALA A 175 4.48 11.71 21.75
N THR A 176 5.58 11.88 21.04
CA THR A 176 5.68 12.80 19.91
C THR A 176 5.41 12.05 18.60
N GLN A 177 5.02 12.80 17.56
CA GLN A 177 4.90 12.23 16.21
C GLN A 177 6.20 11.55 15.76
N GLU A 178 7.35 12.19 16.01
CA GLU A 178 8.68 11.63 15.68
C GLU A 178 8.94 10.29 16.38
N GLU A 179 8.53 10.14 17.64
CA GLU A 179 8.65 8.85 18.35
C GLU A 179 7.72 7.78 17.75
N ALA A 180 6.48 8.14 17.41
CA ALA A 180 5.54 7.20 16.79
C ALA A 180 5.98 6.78 15.38
N ASP A 181 6.51 7.72 14.57
CA ASP A 181 7.14 7.45 13.28
C ASP A 181 8.32 6.49 13.44
N GLN A 182 9.21 6.74 14.41
CA GLN A 182 10.34 5.86 14.68
C GLN A 182 9.87 4.45 15.08
N TRP A 183 8.85 4.32 15.94
CA TRP A 183 8.37 3.02 16.40
C TRP A 183 7.75 2.19 15.28
N THR A 184 6.91 2.81 14.43
CA THR A 184 6.30 2.14 13.28
C THR A 184 7.37 1.71 12.26
N GLU A 185 8.35 2.58 12.00
CA GLU A 185 9.48 2.24 11.12
C GLU A 185 10.35 1.11 11.66
N GLU A 186 10.64 1.10 12.97
CA GLU A 186 11.39 0.01 13.58
C GLU A 186 10.64 -1.33 13.44
N ILE A 187 9.32 -1.33 13.67
CA ILE A 187 8.48 -2.53 13.55
C ILE A 187 8.47 -3.05 12.11
N VAL A 188 8.14 -2.19 11.14
CA VAL A 188 8.14 -2.58 9.72
C VAL A 188 9.55 -2.97 9.26
N GLY A 189 10.58 -2.29 9.78
CA GLY A 189 11.97 -2.54 9.42
C GLY A 189 12.49 -3.89 9.89
N GLU A 190 11.97 -4.40 11.00
CA GLU A 190 12.20 -5.77 11.46
C GLU A 190 11.53 -6.81 10.55
N MET A 191 10.39 -6.48 9.92
CA MET A 191 9.64 -7.37 9.03
C MET A 191 10.23 -7.43 7.61
N ILE A 192 10.50 -6.27 7.00
CA ILE A 192 10.84 -6.18 5.57
C ILE A 192 12.27 -5.73 5.30
N GLY A 193 12.96 -5.26 6.33
CA GLY A 193 14.33 -4.76 6.25
C GLY A 193 14.42 -3.30 5.83
N LYS A 194 15.36 -2.57 6.44
CA LYS A 194 15.58 -1.12 6.27
C LYS A 194 15.79 -0.67 4.82
N HIS A 195 16.33 -1.52 3.95
CA HIS A 195 16.56 -1.18 2.55
C HIS A 195 15.25 -0.98 1.77
N LYS A 196 14.21 -1.74 2.09
CA LYS A 196 12.87 -1.59 1.48
C LYS A 196 12.17 -0.34 1.99
N ILE A 197 12.29 -0.06 3.29
CA ILE A 197 11.80 1.19 3.87
C ILE A 197 12.45 2.39 3.19
N ARG A 198 13.78 2.35 3.00
CA ARG A 198 14.48 3.41 2.27
C ARG A 198 13.89 3.59 0.88
N LYS A 199 13.79 2.50 0.10
CA LYS A 199 13.24 2.57 -1.26
C LYS A 199 11.80 3.10 -1.30
N TRP A 200 10.99 2.78 -0.30
CA TRP A 200 9.59 3.18 -0.25
C TRP A 200 9.40 4.62 0.25
N ARG A 201 9.95 4.95 1.42
CA ARG A 201 9.60 6.18 2.15
C ARG A 201 10.61 7.31 2.01
N TYR A 202 11.84 7.01 1.59
CA TYR A 202 12.92 7.98 1.55
C TYR A 202 13.44 8.15 0.13
N PHE A 203 13.17 9.33 -0.42
CA PHE A 203 13.75 9.76 -1.69
C PHE A 203 15.15 10.33 -1.46
N ASP A 204 16.17 9.80 -2.13
CA ASP A 204 17.56 10.26 -1.99
C ASP A 204 17.89 11.53 -2.83
N GLY A 205 16.94 12.07 -3.61
CA GLY A 205 17.23 13.16 -4.56
C GLY A 205 17.24 14.59 -4.00
N TRP A 206 17.33 14.77 -2.68
CA TRP A 206 17.67 16.06 -2.05
C TRP A 206 18.79 15.90 -1.02
N GLU A 207 19.99 15.54 -1.47
CA GLU A 207 21.26 15.89 -0.80
C GLU A 207 21.97 17.06 -1.49
#